data_AF-A0A8G2F7Y7-F1
#
_entry.id   AF-A0A8G2F7Y7-F1
#
_cell.length_a   1.000
_cell.length_b   1.000
_cell.length_c   1.000
_cell.angle_alpha   90.00
_cell.angle_beta   90.00
_cell.angle_gamma   90.00
#
_symmetry.space_group_name_H-M   'P 1'
#
loop_
_entity.id
_entity.type
_entity.pdbx_description
1 polymer ?
#
loop_
_entity_poly.entity_id
_entity_poly.type
_entity_poly.pdbx_seq_one_letter_code
_entity_poly.pdbx_strand_id
1 'polypeptide(L)'
;MNSTLCRVMAKMMIDGFRPYGGEIDAGVYAKLGCKDSSRAYWLHRWPILHCLGCKKRCTPKSTNGFQVPMKFPAVQERGKFSLLPEEMLRTKKLLRVDEAAYCLSLSEATVRRLVDEGVLVRHVRLPIRITAESVQEEMERVDW
;
A
#
# COMPACT_ATOMS: atom_id res chain seq x y z
N MET A 1 -25.71 -3.90 16.49
CA MET A 1 -24.41 -4.61 16.60
C MET A 1 -23.97 -4.58 18.07
N ASN A 2 -23.58 -5.71 18.65
CA ASN A 2 -23.20 -5.80 20.07
C ASN A 2 -21.87 -5.04 20.31
N SER A 3 -21.82 -4.11 21.26
CA SER A 3 -20.67 -3.21 21.50
C SER A 3 -19.35 -3.94 21.71
N THR A 4 -19.40 -5.14 22.30
CA THR A 4 -18.25 -6.03 22.50
C THR A 4 -17.67 -6.54 21.18
N LEU A 5 -18.51 -6.83 20.18
CA LEU A 5 -18.05 -7.32 18.87
C LEU A 5 -17.28 -6.23 18.12
N CYS A 6 -17.76 -4.98 18.19
CA CYS A 6 -17.10 -3.84 17.56
C CYS A 6 -15.70 -3.60 18.16
N ARG A 7 -15.58 -3.68 19.49
CA ARG A 7 -14.28 -3.61 20.18
C ARG A 7 -13.32 -4.72 19.78
N VAL A 8 -13.80 -5.97 19.73
CA VAL A 8 -12.97 -7.11 19.32
C VAL A 8 -12.51 -6.95 17.87
N MET A 9 -13.41 -6.59 16.96
CA MET A 9 -13.08 -6.38 15.56
C MET A 9 -12.08 -5.24 15.39
N ALA A 10 -12.25 -4.11 16.08
CA ALA A 10 -11.30 -2.99 16.06
C ALA A 10 -9.91 -3.42 16.51
N LYS A 11 -9.81 -4.17 17.62
CA LYS A 11 -8.53 -4.70 18.09
C LYS A 11 -7.88 -5.63 17.06
N MET A 12 -8.64 -6.56 16.49
CA MET A 12 -8.12 -7.49 15.48
C MET A 12 -7.64 -6.75 14.21
N MET A 13 -8.32 -5.69 13.79
CA MET A 13 -7.89 -4.88 12.66
C MET A 13 -6.57 -4.14 12.92
N ILE A 14 -6.38 -3.63 14.14
CA ILE A 14 -5.11 -3.05 14.61
C ILE A 14 -4.00 -4.13 14.61
N ASP A 15 -4.31 -5.35 15.07
CA ASP A 15 -3.40 -6.49 15.08
C ASP A 15 -3.09 -7.06 13.67
N GLY A 16 -3.60 -6.41 12.61
CA GLY A 16 -3.31 -6.73 11.22
C GLY A 16 -4.26 -7.72 10.57
N PHE A 17 -5.37 -8.09 11.22
CA PHE A 17 -6.41 -8.89 10.56
C PHE A 17 -7.21 -8.07 9.56
N ARG A 18 -7.72 -8.74 8.53
CA ARG A 18 -8.59 -8.16 7.49
C ARG A 18 -9.83 -9.05 7.29
N PRO A 19 -10.96 -8.49 6.83
CA PRO A 19 -12.10 -9.31 6.42
C PRO A 19 -11.70 -10.30 5.34
N TYR A 20 -12.05 -11.57 5.54
CA TYR A 20 -11.81 -12.62 4.56
C TYR A 20 -12.99 -12.64 3.58
N GLY A 21 -12.70 -12.30 2.33
CA GLY A 21 -13.69 -12.26 1.24
C GLY A 21 -13.59 -13.42 0.25
N GLY A 22 -12.77 -14.43 0.53
CA GLY A 22 -12.65 -15.62 -0.33
C GLY A 22 -13.79 -16.61 -0.12
N GLU A 23 -13.87 -17.60 -1.00
CA GLU A 23 -14.77 -18.73 -0.85
C GLU A 23 -14.31 -19.67 0.27
N ILE A 24 -15.28 -20.31 0.94
CA ILE A 24 -15.06 -21.27 2.01
C ILE A 24 -15.88 -22.50 1.71
N ASP A 25 -15.21 -23.65 1.66
CA ASP A 25 -15.83 -24.95 1.47
C ASP A 25 -16.84 -25.26 2.59
N ALA A 26 -18.00 -25.80 2.22
CA ALA A 26 -19.06 -26.13 3.16
C ALA A 26 -18.62 -27.14 4.23
N GLY A 27 -17.68 -28.05 3.88
CA GLY A 27 -17.11 -29.03 4.79
C GLY A 27 -16.32 -28.43 5.95
N VAL A 28 -15.82 -27.19 5.82
CA VAL A 28 -15.17 -26.46 6.92
C VAL A 28 -16.16 -26.21 8.06
N TYR A 29 -17.38 -25.77 7.73
CA TYR A 29 -18.42 -25.50 8.72
C TYR A 29 -18.89 -26.78 9.42
N ALA A 30 -19.02 -27.88 8.68
CA ALA A 30 -19.34 -29.19 9.24
C ALA A 30 -18.27 -29.67 10.23
N LYS A 31 -16.98 -29.58 9.87
CA LYS A 31 -15.86 -29.96 10.75
C LYS A 31 -15.78 -29.11 12.03
N LEU A 32 -16.15 -27.84 11.96
CA LEU A 32 -16.19 -26.93 13.11
C LEU A 32 -17.47 -27.08 13.95
N GLY A 33 -18.43 -27.92 13.51
CA GLY A 33 -19.73 -28.06 14.15
C GLY A 33 -20.54 -26.77 14.13
N CYS A 34 -20.43 -26.00 13.05
CA CYS A 34 -21.18 -24.75 12.87
C CYS A 34 -22.63 -25.07 12.49
N LYS A 35 -23.59 -24.55 13.26
CA LYS A 35 -25.03 -24.77 13.01
C LYS A 35 -25.61 -23.81 11.96
N ASP A 36 -24.97 -22.66 11.77
CA ASP A 36 -25.47 -21.59 10.91
C ASP A 36 -24.28 -20.88 10.25
N SER A 37 -23.99 -21.27 9.02
CA SER A 37 -22.91 -20.69 8.21
C SER A 37 -23.24 -19.27 7.71
N SER A 38 -24.51 -18.89 7.62
CA SER A 38 -24.93 -17.57 7.12
C SER A 38 -24.46 -16.42 8.02
N ARG A 39 -24.27 -16.72 9.31
CA ARG A 39 -23.78 -15.76 10.31
C ARG A 39 -22.26 -15.75 10.43
N ALA A 40 -21.55 -16.61 9.71
CA ALA A 40 -20.10 -16.68 9.78
C ALA A 40 -19.49 -15.37 9.26
N TYR A 41 -18.60 -14.78 10.04
CA TYR A 41 -17.85 -13.60 9.64
C TYR A 41 -16.38 -13.86 9.88
N TRP A 42 -15.63 -14.08 8.80
CA TRP A 42 -14.23 -14.49 8.88
C TRP A 42 -13.30 -13.29 8.76
N LEU A 43 -12.30 -13.26 9.63
CA LEU A 43 -11.15 -12.39 9.55
C LEU A 43 -9.91 -13.24 9.29
N HIS A 44 -8.92 -12.69 8.59
CA HIS A 44 -7.66 -13.36 8.33
C HIS A 44 -6.45 -12.46 8.56
N ARG A 45 -5.37 -13.07 9.04
CA ARG A 45 -3.99 -12.62 8.93
C ARG A 45 -3.23 -13.83 8.40
N TRP A 46 -3.28 -14.00 7.08
CA TRP A 46 -2.95 -15.28 6.44
C TRP A 46 -1.60 -15.83 6.93
N PRO A 47 -1.52 -17.13 7.31
CA PRO A 47 -2.54 -18.19 7.19
C PRO A 47 -3.52 -18.32 8.37
N ILE A 48 -3.51 -17.37 9.32
CA ILE A 48 -4.37 -17.42 10.49
C ILE A 48 -5.77 -16.93 10.12
N LEU A 49 -6.79 -17.72 10.42
CA LEU A 49 -8.21 -17.43 10.17
C LEU A 49 -8.98 -17.42 11.50
N HIS A 50 -9.91 -16.49 11.65
CA HIS A 50 -10.70 -16.36 12.87
C HIS A 50 -12.15 -15.97 12.55
N CYS A 51 -13.11 -16.73 13.07
CA CYS A 51 -14.53 -16.49 12.83
C CYS A 51 -15.17 -15.73 13.99
N LEU A 52 -15.90 -14.66 13.67
CA LEU A 52 -16.65 -13.84 14.60
C LEU A 52 -18.18 -14.06 14.55
N GLY A 53 -18.66 -15.10 13.85
CA GLY A 53 -20.08 -15.34 13.67
C GLY A 53 -20.84 -15.85 14.91
N CYS A 54 -20.15 -16.57 15.79
CA CYS A 54 -20.74 -17.16 16.99
C CYS A 54 -19.86 -16.98 18.24
N LYS A 55 -20.39 -17.33 19.42
CA LYS A 55 -19.68 -17.22 20.70
C LYS A 55 -18.43 -18.12 20.80
N LYS A 56 -18.35 -19.21 20.03
CA LYS A 56 -17.21 -20.14 20.02
C LYS A 56 -15.93 -19.55 19.42
N ARG A 57 -16.05 -18.47 18.61
CA ARG A 57 -14.90 -17.76 18.00
C ARG A 57 -13.90 -18.70 17.32
N CYS A 58 -14.37 -19.50 16.37
CA CYS A 58 -13.61 -20.60 15.79
C CYS A 58 -12.31 -20.11 15.13
N THR A 59 -11.21 -20.82 15.40
CA THR A 59 -9.89 -20.61 14.79
C THR A 59 -9.41 -21.96 14.25
N PRO A 60 -9.59 -22.27 12.96
CA PRO A 60 -9.18 -23.55 12.40
C PRO A 60 -7.64 -23.67 12.44
N LYS A 61 -7.15 -24.89 12.67
CA LYS A 61 -5.70 -25.19 12.69
C LYS A 61 -5.08 -25.26 11.29
N SER A 62 -5.90 -25.39 10.26
CA SER A 62 -5.51 -25.55 8.86
C SER A 62 -6.35 -24.62 7.98
N THR A 63 -5.75 -24.15 6.89
CA THR A 63 -6.39 -23.37 5.84
C THR A 63 -7.09 -24.24 4.79
N ASN A 64 -7.13 -25.57 4.96
CA ASN A 64 -7.79 -26.47 4.02
C ASN A 64 -9.29 -26.15 3.92
N GLY A 65 -9.78 -25.96 2.69
CA GLY A 65 -11.16 -25.53 2.42
C GLY A 65 -11.36 -24.01 2.45
N PHE A 66 -10.30 -23.23 2.63
CA PHE A 66 -10.33 -21.78 2.43
C PHE A 66 -9.61 -21.45 1.12
N GLN A 67 -10.28 -20.70 0.24
CA GLN A 67 -9.62 -20.07 -0.89
C GLN A 67 -8.46 -19.19 -0.42
N VAL A 68 -7.29 -19.30 -1.07
CA VAL A 68 -6.17 -18.42 -0.78
C VAL A 68 -6.58 -16.99 -1.14
N PRO A 69 -6.61 -16.03 -0.18
CA PRO A 69 -6.91 -14.65 -0.50
C PRO A 69 -5.88 -14.14 -1.50
N MET A 70 -6.35 -13.53 -2.59
CA MET A 70 -5.45 -12.72 -3.40
C MET A 70 -4.79 -11.70 -2.48
N LYS A 71 -3.45 -11.63 -2.51
CA LYS A 71 -2.74 -10.56 -1.85
C LYS A 71 -3.22 -9.27 -2.51
N PHE A 72 -4.08 -8.51 -1.85
CA PHE A 72 -4.18 -7.10 -2.17
C PHE A 72 -2.76 -6.57 -2.04
N PRO A 73 -2.20 -5.90 -3.05
CA PRO A 73 -0.91 -5.23 -2.87
C PRO A 73 -1.07 -4.43 -1.59
N ALA A 74 -0.21 -4.72 -0.60
CA ALA A 74 -0.17 -3.97 0.64
C ALA A 74 -0.27 -2.51 0.23
N VAL A 75 -1.33 -1.81 0.68
CA VAL A 75 -1.69 -0.44 0.29
C VAL A 75 -0.41 0.23 -0.15
N GLN A 76 -0.21 0.35 -1.47
CA GLN A 76 1.04 0.91 -1.99
C GLN A 76 1.23 2.17 -1.18
N GLU A 77 2.32 2.24 -0.42
CA GLU A 77 2.61 3.41 0.42
C GLU A 77 2.32 4.58 -0.50
N ARG A 78 1.29 5.37 -0.17
CA ARG A 78 0.85 6.45 -1.07
C ARG A 78 2.12 7.24 -1.32
N GLY A 79 2.63 7.17 -2.54
CA GLY A 79 3.86 7.85 -2.89
C GLY A 79 3.72 9.28 -2.42
N LYS A 80 4.82 9.88 -1.95
CA LYS A 80 4.84 11.27 -1.47
C LYS A 80 4.16 12.23 -2.46
N PHE A 81 4.08 11.84 -3.73
CA PHE A 81 3.40 12.52 -4.82
C PHE A 81 2.28 11.66 -5.43
N SER A 82 1.19 12.32 -5.81
CA SER A 82 0.04 11.68 -6.50
C SER A 82 0.08 11.83 -8.02
N LEU A 83 1.04 12.59 -8.56
CA LEU A 83 1.22 12.83 -9.98
C LEU A 83 2.35 11.96 -10.53
N LEU A 84 2.20 11.49 -11.77
CA LEU A 84 3.29 10.81 -12.47
C LEU A 84 4.44 11.78 -12.79
N PRO A 85 5.69 11.31 -12.92
CA PRO A 85 6.85 12.13 -13.29
C PRO A 85 6.61 13.05 -14.50
N GLU A 86 6.05 12.49 -15.59
CA GLU A 86 5.74 13.25 -16.81
C GLU A 86 4.69 14.34 -16.58
N GLU A 87 3.64 14.03 -15.82
CA GLU A 87 2.59 14.99 -15.46
C GLU A 87 3.14 16.12 -14.60
N MET A 88 4.10 15.81 -13.73
CA MET A 88 4.76 16.76 -12.86
C MET A 88 5.62 17.74 -13.66
N LEU A 89 6.36 17.25 -14.66
CA LEU A 89 7.16 18.07 -15.58
C LEU A 89 6.30 18.98 -16.45
N ARG A 90 5.15 18.47 -16.94
CA ARG A 90 4.20 19.28 -17.74
C ARG A 90 3.52 20.37 -16.93
N THR A 91 3.21 20.11 -15.66
CA THR A 91 2.45 21.03 -14.81
C THR A 91 3.33 22.10 -14.16
N LYS A 92 4.58 21.76 -13.80
CA LYS A 92 5.47 22.64 -13.04
C LYS A 92 6.71 23.00 -13.86
N LYS A 93 6.96 24.31 -14.03
CA LYS A 93 8.20 24.81 -14.64
C LYS A 93 9.43 24.74 -13.73
N LEU A 94 9.20 24.77 -12.41
CA LEU A 94 10.23 24.73 -11.38
C LEU A 94 9.89 23.65 -10.37
N LEU A 95 10.80 22.69 -10.22
CA LEU A 95 10.68 21.54 -9.33
C LEU A 95 11.50 21.78 -8.06
N ARG A 96 11.02 21.21 -6.95
CA ARG A 96 11.81 21.06 -5.73
C ARG A 96 12.78 19.88 -5.87
N VAL A 97 13.75 19.80 -4.95
CA VAL A 97 14.74 18.70 -4.92
C VAL A 97 14.07 17.34 -4.75
N ASP A 98 13.02 17.25 -3.93
CA ASP A 98 12.28 16.00 -3.72
C ASP A 98 11.40 15.61 -4.92
N GLU A 99 10.85 16.59 -5.62
CA GLU A 99 10.10 16.38 -6.86
C GLU A 99 11.01 15.94 -8.01
N ALA A 100 12.18 16.56 -8.15
CA ALA A 100 13.19 16.16 -9.13
C ALA A 100 13.76 14.75 -8.82
N ALA A 101 13.99 14.45 -7.55
CA ALA A 101 14.39 13.12 -7.09
C ALA A 101 13.35 12.06 -7.45
N TYR A 102 12.06 12.39 -7.30
CA TYR A 102 10.98 11.52 -7.73
C TYR A 102 10.94 11.32 -9.25
N CYS A 103 11.12 12.38 -10.03
CA CYS A 103 11.08 12.28 -11.50
C CYS A 103 12.23 11.44 -12.06
N LEU A 104 13.44 11.60 -11.51
CA LEU A 104 14.63 10.87 -11.95
C LEU A 104 14.80 9.50 -11.27
N SER A 105 13.92 9.13 -10.34
CA SER A 105 14.06 7.94 -9.48
C SER A 105 15.41 7.88 -8.73
N LEU A 106 15.92 9.04 -8.29
CA LEU A 106 17.19 9.19 -7.59
C LEU A 106 16.99 9.61 -6.13
N SER A 107 18.04 9.50 -5.31
CA SER A 107 18.02 10.06 -3.95
C SER A 107 18.14 11.59 -3.97
N GLU A 108 17.56 12.29 -2.98
CA GLU A 108 17.72 13.75 -2.87
C GLU A 108 19.19 14.19 -2.76
N ALA A 109 20.05 13.36 -2.16
CA ALA A 109 21.48 13.62 -2.06
C ALA A 109 22.15 13.59 -3.43
N THR A 110 21.77 12.61 -4.26
CA THR A 110 22.25 12.50 -5.64
C THR A 110 21.81 13.70 -6.46
N VAL A 111 20.55 14.15 -6.32
CA VAL A 111 20.04 15.34 -7.01
C VAL A 111 20.78 16.61 -6.60
N ARG A 112 21.06 16.80 -5.30
CA ARG A 112 21.87 17.95 -4.84
C ARG A 112 23.27 17.93 -5.45
N ARG A 113 23.89 16.76 -5.52
CA ARG A 113 25.20 16.58 -6.18
C ARG A 113 25.13 16.92 -7.67
N LEU A 114 24.11 16.47 -8.40
CA LEU A 114 23.94 16.81 -9.82
C LEU A 114 23.72 18.31 -10.05
N VAL A 115 23.08 19.01 -9.11
CA VAL A 115 22.96 20.47 -9.12
C VAL A 115 24.31 21.14 -8.86
N ASP A 116 25.12 20.62 -7.94
CA ASP A 116 26.45 21.14 -7.62
C ASP A 116 27.46 20.87 -8.77
N GLU A 117 27.33 19.74 -9.45
CA GLU A 117 28.09 19.36 -10.65
C GLU A 117 27.67 20.17 -11.89
N GLY A 118 26.58 20.94 -11.82
CA GLY A 118 26.08 21.77 -12.91
C GLY A 118 25.33 21.00 -14.01
N VAL A 119 25.05 19.72 -13.78
CA VAL A 119 24.24 18.88 -14.68
C VAL A 119 22.78 19.33 -14.64
N LEU A 120 22.26 19.63 -13.45
CA LEU A 120 20.90 20.15 -13.27
C LEU A 120 20.89 21.67 -13.11
N VAL A 121 20.16 22.36 -13.98
CA VAL A 121 20.06 23.83 -13.96
C VAL A 121 19.18 24.28 -12.81
N ARG A 122 19.80 24.96 -11.83
CA ARG A 122 19.11 25.60 -10.71
C ARG A 122 18.71 27.04 -11.00
N HIS A 123 17.58 27.46 -10.44
CA HIS A 123 17.18 28.86 -10.41
C HIS A 123 18.03 29.65 -9.41
N VAL A 124 18.31 30.93 -9.75
CA VAL A 124 19.25 31.81 -9.02
C VAL A 124 18.82 32.09 -7.58
N ARG A 125 17.52 32.07 -7.29
CA ARG A 125 16.96 32.37 -5.96
C ARG A 125 16.81 31.11 -5.12
N LEU A 126 17.24 31.20 -3.85
CA LEU A 126 16.94 30.22 -2.82
C LEU A 126 15.46 30.28 -2.40
N PRO A 127 14.85 29.17 -1.95
CA PRO A 127 15.40 27.80 -1.84
C PRO A 127 15.64 27.16 -3.21
N ILE A 128 16.54 26.17 -3.29
CA ILE A 128 16.93 25.49 -4.55
C ILE A 128 15.66 25.04 -5.31
N ARG A 129 15.55 25.50 -6.55
CA ARG A 129 14.55 25.10 -7.53
C ARG A 129 15.26 24.67 -8.79
N ILE A 130 14.86 23.53 -9.34
CA ILE A 130 15.45 22.94 -10.54
C ILE A 130 14.47 23.19 -11.69
N THR A 131 14.98 23.54 -12.87
CA THR A 131 14.13 23.74 -14.05
C THR A 131 13.59 22.40 -14.55
N ALA A 132 12.32 22.38 -14.97
CA ALA A 132 11.70 21.17 -15.50
C ALA A 132 12.38 20.71 -16.81
N GLU A 133 12.84 21.65 -17.63
CA GLU A 133 13.57 21.38 -18.88
C GLU A 133 14.84 20.56 -18.62
N SER A 134 15.67 20.98 -17.66
CA SER A 134 16.90 20.26 -17.31
C SER A 134 16.64 18.88 -16.70
N VAL A 135 15.53 18.71 -15.95
CA VAL A 135 15.13 17.39 -15.44
C VAL A 135 14.64 16.49 -16.58
N GLN A 136 13.91 17.04 -17.54
CA GLN A 136 13.43 16.30 -18.70
C GLN A 136 14.60 15.85 -19.59
N GLU A 137 15.56 16.74 -19.87
CA GLU A 137 16.77 16.41 -20.64
C GLU A 137 17.55 15.27 -19.99
N GLU A 138 17.75 15.32 -18.67
CA GLU A 138 18.43 14.25 -17.95
C GLU A 138 17.59 12.96 -17.87
N MET A 139 16.26 13.05 -17.88
CA MET A 139 15.37 11.89 -17.93
C MET A 139 15.45 11.19 -19.30
N GLU A 140 15.54 11.94 -20.40
CA GLU A 140 15.71 11.41 -21.77
C GLU A 140 17.13 10.86 -22.01
N ARG A 141 18.13 11.39 -21.30
CA ARG A 141 19.51 10.92 -21.39
C ARG A 141 19.74 9.60 -20.65
N VAL A 142 19.03 9.41 -19.56
CA VAL A 142 19.01 8.18 -18.77
C VAL A 142 17.90 7.28 -19.33
N ASP A 143 18.00 6.90 -20.61
CA ASP A 143 17.30 5.73 -21.13
C ASP A 143 18.01 4.48 -20.58
N TRP A 144 17.25 3.60 -19.93
CA TRP A 144 17.71 2.43 -19.16
C TRP A 144 17.78 1.16 -20.03
#